data_AF-A0AAW4CR72-F1
#
_entry.id   AF-A0AAW4CR72-F1
#
_cell.length_a   1.000
_cell.length_b   1.000
_cell.length_c   1.000
_cell.angle_alpha   90.00
_cell.angle_beta   90.00
_cell.angle_gamma   90.00
#
_symmetry.space_group_name_H-M   'P 1'
#
loop_
_entity.id
_entity.type
_entity.pdbx_description
1 polymer ?
#
loop_
_entity_poly.entity_id
_entity_poly.type
_entity_poly.pdbx_seq_one_letter_code
_entity_poly.pdbx_strand_id
1 'polypeptide(L)'
;MWPLSFTGTLHPEHIFVGKAANNFTELQSEWEFIRRFMDEGPEDLPRPPMTSHFPWPWQAFTPQFEGLTHYFRKSSRIIKLGLVLISPAFLIIGTGHWLSLMLCWKPRWPKIIREAGLPGKPVPPLTTVNDYPPAIQERLRENAYLWAVRPGKRPERKKRTSTRRLKTEVETSTAQMSRPRAAPRDDQP
;
A
#
# COMPACT_ATOMS: atom_id res chain seq x y z
N MET A 1 -5.96 10.90 -5.96
CA MET A 1 -7.18 11.38 -5.28
C MET A 1 -7.98 12.11 -6.34
N TRP A 2 -9.02 11.47 -6.85
CA TRP A 2 -9.92 12.16 -7.78
C TRP A 2 -10.77 13.14 -6.96
N PRO A 3 -10.88 14.41 -7.38
CA PRO A 3 -11.69 15.38 -6.65
C PRO A 3 -13.17 14.94 -6.68
N LEU A 4 -13.93 15.25 -5.63
CA LEU A 4 -15.34 14.84 -5.50
C LEU A 4 -16.19 15.29 -6.70
N SER A 5 -15.80 16.39 -7.35
CA SER A 5 -16.43 16.91 -8.57
C SER A 5 -16.33 15.96 -9.76
N PHE A 6 -15.46 14.96 -9.71
CA PHE A 6 -15.18 14.05 -10.81
C PHE A 6 -15.86 12.68 -10.64
N THR A 7 -16.00 12.20 -9.41
CA THR A 7 -16.58 10.87 -9.12
C THR A 7 -18.04 10.93 -8.70
N GLY A 8 -18.56 12.10 -8.28
CA GLY A 8 -19.93 12.23 -7.78
C GLY A 8 -20.18 11.50 -6.46
N THR A 9 -19.14 10.91 -5.86
CA THR A 9 -19.19 10.18 -4.60
C THR A 9 -18.89 11.12 -3.43
N LEU A 10 -19.53 10.91 -2.28
CA LEU A 10 -19.30 11.70 -1.05
C LEU A 10 -17.95 11.40 -0.37
N HIS A 11 -17.18 10.46 -0.92
CA HIS A 11 -15.89 10.03 -0.40
C HIS A 11 -14.84 10.00 -1.51
N PRO A 12 -13.57 10.35 -1.21
CA PRO A 12 -12.49 10.29 -2.18
C PRO A 12 -12.24 8.84 -2.60
N GLU A 13 -12.42 8.57 -3.89
CA GLU A 13 -12.20 7.25 -4.46
C GLU A 13 -10.73 7.07 -4.86
N HIS A 14 -10.17 5.92 -4.48
CA HIS A 14 -8.82 5.49 -4.82
C HIS A 14 -8.86 4.07 -5.36
N ILE A 15 -8.38 3.90 -6.59
CA ILE A 15 -8.20 2.58 -7.19
C ILE A 15 -6.70 2.35 -7.26
N PHE A 16 -6.22 1.41 -6.46
CA PHE A 16 -4.86 0.90 -6.54
C PHE A 16 -4.89 -0.40 -7.33
N VAL A 17 -4.01 -0.54 -8.31
CA VAL A 17 -3.89 -1.76 -9.10
C VAL A 17 -2.54 -2.38 -8.78
N GLY A 18 -2.55 -3.64 -8.33
CA GLY A 18 -1.34 -4.40 -8.06
C GLY A 18 -1.11 -4.67 -6.57
N LYS A 19 0.13 -5.02 -6.24
CA LYS A 19 0.56 -5.32 -4.87
C LYS A 19 0.64 -4.01 -4.08
N ALA A 20 0.11 -4.00 -2.86
CA ALA A 20 0.34 -2.89 -1.95
C ALA A 20 1.83 -2.85 -1.56
N ALA A 21 2.46 -1.68 -1.69
CA ALA A 21 3.83 -1.48 -1.23
C ALA A 21 3.88 -1.63 0.30
N ASN A 22 4.78 -2.46 0.80
CA ASN A 22 4.95 -2.66 2.24
C ASN A 22 5.81 -1.53 2.84
N ASN A 23 6.72 -0.97 2.05
CA ASN A 23 7.71 0.00 2.49
C ASN A 23 7.75 1.23 1.56
N PHE A 24 8.13 2.40 2.09
CA PHE A 24 8.27 3.63 1.30
C PHE A 24 9.33 3.52 0.20
N THR A 25 10.40 2.75 0.45
CA THR A 25 11.46 2.51 -0.52
C THR A 25 10.98 1.70 -1.72
N GLU A 26 10.09 0.73 -1.49
CA GLU A 26 9.43 -0.06 -2.55
C GLU A 26 8.59 0.88 -3.41
N LEU A 27 7.77 1.73 -2.78
CA LEU A 27 6.97 2.73 -3.49
C LEU A 27 7.82 3.71 -4.31
N GLN A 28 8.94 4.18 -3.76
CA GLN A 28 9.87 5.06 -4.48
C GLN A 28 10.51 4.35 -5.68
N SER A 29 10.91 3.09 -5.51
CA SER A 29 11.50 2.29 -6.59
C SER A 29 10.51 2.00 -7.72
N GLU A 30 9.24 1.72 -7.39
CA GLU A 30 8.17 1.56 -8.36
C GLU A 30 7.89 2.87 -9.12
N TRP A 31 7.91 4.00 -8.42
CA TRP A 31 7.74 5.31 -9.04
C TRP A 31 8.87 5.66 -10.00
N GLU A 32 10.12 5.42 -9.61
CA GLU A 32 11.29 5.61 -10.48
C GLU A 32 11.26 4.67 -11.70
N PHE A 33 10.81 3.43 -11.52
CA PHE A 33 10.61 2.50 -12.62
C PHE A 33 9.62 3.05 -13.64
N ILE A 34 8.44 3.49 -13.19
CA ILE A 34 7.40 4.05 -14.08
C ILE A 34 7.92 5.31 -14.77
N ARG A 35 8.59 6.20 -14.03
CA ARG A 35 9.13 7.44 -14.60
C ARG A 35 10.16 7.14 -15.70
N ARG A 36 11.15 6.28 -15.43
CA ARG A 36 12.13 5.86 -16.44
C ARG A 36 11.49 5.13 -17.61
N PHE A 37 10.45 4.33 -17.36
CA PHE A 37 9.69 3.68 -18.43
C PHE A 37 9.07 4.70 -19.39
N MET A 38 8.57 5.81 -18.86
CA MET A 38 8.00 6.88 -19.66
C MET A 38 9.06 7.76 -20.34
N ASP A 39 10.20 8.00 -19.70
CA ASP A 39 11.25 8.89 -20.20
C ASP A 39 12.19 8.19 -21.21
N GLU A 40 12.65 6.98 -20.88
CA GLU A 40 13.72 6.24 -21.58
C GLU A 40 13.18 5.03 -22.37
N GLY A 41 11.95 4.61 -22.10
CA GLY A 41 11.32 3.45 -22.73
C GLY A 41 11.68 2.11 -22.06
N PRO A 42 11.23 0.99 -22.64
CA PRO A 42 11.34 -0.33 -22.01
C PRO A 42 12.73 -0.97 -22.08
N GLU A 43 13.63 -0.47 -22.95
CA GLU A 43 14.88 -1.16 -23.30
C GLU A 43 15.96 -1.07 -22.20
N ASP A 44 15.98 0.03 -21.42
CA ASP A 44 17.02 0.27 -20.39
C ASP A 44 16.55 -0.05 -18.96
N LEU A 45 15.38 -0.70 -18.82
CA LEU A 45 14.79 -0.97 -17.51
C LEU A 45 15.11 -2.38 -17.00
N PRO A 46 15.49 -2.51 -15.71
CA PRO A 46 15.63 -3.83 -15.11
C PRO A 46 14.27 -4.53 -15.10
N ARG A 47 14.20 -5.73 -15.67
CA ARG A 47 12.98 -6.53 -15.69
C ARG A 47 12.55 -6.81 -14.24
N PRO A 48 11.32 -6.45 -13.84
CA PRO A 48 10.87 -6.71 -12.48
C PRO A 48 10.83 -8.22 -12.21
N PRO A 49 11.21 -8.66 -11.00
CA PRO A 49 11.15 -10.07 -10.65
C PRO A 49 9.71 -10.55 -10.75
N MET A 50 9.46 -11.47 -11.68
CA MET A 50 8.13 -12.07 -11.82
C MET A 50 7.97 -13.11 -10.70
N THR A 51 7.28 -12.71 -9.63
CA THR A 51 6.86 -13.66 -8.58
C THR A 51 6.01 -14.77 -9.20
N SER A 52 6.28 -16.00 -8.78
CA SER A 52 5.52 -17.20 -9.14
C SER A 52 4.01 -16.95 -9.08
N HIS A 53 3.30 -17.39 -10.12
CA HIS A 53 1.84 -17.27 -10.22
C HIS A 53 1.07 -18.11 -9.19
N PHE A 54 1.75 -18.99 -8.47
CA PHE A 54 1.15 -19.83 -7.45
C PHE A 54 1.08 -19.06 -6.13
N PRO A 55 -0.11 -18.67 -5.63
CA PRO A 55 -0.24 -18.09 -4.29
C PRO A 55 0.18 -19.15 -3.28
N TRP A 56 1.39 -18.97 -2.77
CA TRP A 56 1.94 -19.86 -1.77
C TRP A 56 1.02 -19.84 -0.54
N PRO A 57 0.70 -21.01 0.05
CA PRO A 57 -0.22 -21.09 1.18
C PRO A 57 0.21 -20.15 2.31
N TRP A 58 1.53 -19.99 2.53
CA TRP A 58 2.04 -19.06 3.53
C TRP A 58 1.62 -17.60 3.33
N GLN A 59 1.37 -17.13 2.11
CA GLN A 59 0.83 -15.78 1.91
C GLN A 59 -0.63 -15.64 2.36
N ALA A 60 -1.42 -16.71 2.27
CA ALA A 60 -2.80 -16.73 2.77
C ALA A 60 -2.85 -16.80 4.31
N PHE A 61 -1.81 -17.37 4.91
CA PHE A 61 -1.71 -17.57 6.36
C PHE A 61 -0.97 -16.43 7.08
N THR A 62 -0.04 -15.72 6.43
CA THR A 62 0.76 -14.64 7.04
C THR A 62 -0.09 -13.56 7.75
N PRO A 63 -1.20 -13.04 7.19
CA PRO A 63 -1.99 -12.03 7.88
C PRO A 63 -2.64 -12.58 9.16
N GLN A 64 -2.98 -13.88 9.18
CA GLN A 64 -3.62 -14.53 10.31
C GLN A 64 -2.61 -14.86 11.42
N PHE A 65 -1.38 -15.23 11.04
CA PHE A 65 -0.34 -15.59 12.01
C PHE A 65 0.47 -14.39 12.51
N GLU A 66 0.69 -13.33 11.73
CA GLU A 66 1.54 -12.20 12.13
C GLU A 66 1.04 -11.56 13.44
N GLY A 67 -0.26 -11.27 13.52
CA GLY A 67 -0.90 -10.81 14.75
C GLY A 67 -0.81 -11.85 15.87
N LEU A 68 -0.95 -13.14 15.55
CA LEU A 68 -0.99 -14.24 16.50
C LEU A 68 0.39 -14.57 17.13
N THR A 69 1.46 -14.48 16.35
CA THR A 69 2.85 -14.71 16.83
C THR A 69 3.26 -13.71 17.90
N HIS A 70 2.79 -12.46 17.80
CA HIS A 70 3.04 -11.45 18.83
C HIS A 70 2.40 -11.84 20.17
N TYR A 71 1.18 -12.40 20.15
CA TYR A 71 0.52 -12.91 21.35
C TYR A 71 1.24 -14.14 21.92
N PHE A 72 1.66 -15.10 21.08
CA PHE A 72 2.38 -16.29 21.54
C PHE A 72 3.66 -15.99 22.35
N ARG A 73 4.40 -14.93 22.00
CA ARG A 73 5.66 -14.55 22.67
C ARG A 73 5.47 -13.99 24.08
N LYS A 74 4.33 -13.38 24.39
CA LYS A 74 4.08 -12.69 25.68
C LYS A 74 2.99 -13.36 26.54
N SER A 75 2.50 -14.51 26.08
CA SER A 75 1.24 -15.11 26.55
C SER A 75 1.41 -16.11 27.71
N SER A 76 0.48 -16.07 28.65
CA SER A 76 0.37 -16.99 29.79
C SER A 76 -0.05 -18.41 29.33
N ARG A 77 0.18 -19.42 30.18
CA ARG A 77 -0.16 -20.83 29.85
C ARG A 77 -1.65 -21.01 29.47
N ILE A 78 -2.54 -20.20 30.03
CA ILE A 78 -3.98 -20.21 29.78
C ILE A 78 -4.29 -19.76 28.35
N ILE A 79 -3.66 -18.67 27.90
CA ILE A 79 -3.86 -18.14 26.54
C ILE A 79 -3.29 -19.13 25.51
N LYS A 80 -2.17 -19.82 25.81
CA LYS A 80 -1.66 -20.89 24.94
C LYS A 80 -2.65 -22.05 24.79
N LEU A 81 -3.30 -22.46 25.87
CA LEU A 81 -4.31 -23.52 25.83
C LEU A 81 -5.54 -23.10 25.01
N GLY A 82 -6.04 -21.88 25.21
CA GLY A 82 -7.13 -21.32 24.41
C GLY A 82 -6.77 -21.23 22.93
N LEU A 83 -5.51 -20.94 22.61
CA LEU A 83 -5.04 -20.84 21.24
C LEU A 83 -4.91 -22.19 20.54
N VAL A 84 -4.52 -23.25 21.26
CA VAL A 84 -4.54 -24.63 20.75
C VAL A 84 -5.97 -25.06 20.42
N LEU A 85 -6.94 -24.70 21.26
CA LEU A 85 -8.36 -25.02 21.02
C LEU A 85 -8.94 -24.28 19.80
N ILE A 86 -8.50 -23.04 19.55
CA ILE A 86 -8.98 -22.22 18.42
C ILE A 86 -8.16 -22.48 17.14
N SER A 87 -6.95 -23.05 17.25
CA SER A 87 -6.08 -23.43 16.13
C SER A 87 -6.79 -24.12 14.96
N PRO A 88 -7.65 -25.15 15.15
CA PRO A 88 -8.34 -25.79 14.04
C PRO A 88 -9.27 -24.83 13.28
N ALA A 89 -9.91 -23.87 13.96
CA ALA A 89 -10.76 -22.89 13.29
C ALA A 89 -9.95 -21.94 12.38
N PHE A 90 -8.79 -21.46 12.85
CA PHE A 90 -7.88 -20.64 12.02
C PHE A 90 -7.35 -21.41 10.81
N LEU A 91 -7.07 -22.71 10.95
CA LEU A 91 -6.65 -23.54 9.82
C LEU A 91 -7.78 -23.69 8.78
N ILE A 92 -9.02 -23.92 9.20
CA ILE A 92 -10.17 -24.01 8.29
C ILE A 92 -10.40 -22.68 7.56
N ILE A 93 -10.35 -21.56 8.27
CA ILE A 93 -10.54 -20.23 7.67
C ILE A 93 -9.39 -19.89 6.71
N GLY A 94 -8.14 -20.16 7.09
CA GLY A 94 -6.97 -19.90 6.25
C GLY A 94 -6.90 -20.80 5.02
N THR A 95 -7.27 -22.09 5.13
CA THR A 95 -7.39 -22.98 3.98
C THR A 95 -8.53 -22.56 3.05
N GLY A 96 -9.68 -22.13 3.59
CA GLY A 96 -10.78 -21.57 2.80
C GLY A 96 -10.37 -20.30 2.06
N HIS A 97 -9.63 -19.40 2.71
CA HIS A 97 -9.06 -18.22 2.07
C HIS A 97 -8.06 -18.57 0.96
N TRP A 98 -7.18 -19.54 1.21
CA TRP A 98 -6.22 -20.02 0.22
C TRP A 98 -6.89 -20.66 -1.00
N LEU A 99 -7.92 -21.48 -0.78
CA LEU A 99 -8.75 -22.05 -1.85
C LEU A 99 -9.48 -20.98 -2.65
N SER A 100 -9.94 -19.91 -1.98
CA SER A 100 -10.50 -18.75 -2.67
C SER A 100 -9.47 -18.06 -3.57
N LEU A 101 -8.23 -17.87 -3.10
CA LEU A 101 -7.14 -17.32 -3.92
C LEU A 101 -6.78 -18.22 -5.11
N MET A 102 -6.90 -19.54 -4.97
CA MET A 102 -6.77 -20.50 -6.08
C MET A 102 -7.89 -20.35 -7.12
N LEU A 103 -9.11 -20.09 -6.67
CA LEU A 103 -10.28 -19.88 -7.55
C LEU A 103 -10.30 -18.49 -8.18
N CYS A 104 -9.73 -17.48 -7.52
CA CYS A 104 -9.56 -16.13 -8.06
C CYS A 104 -8.53 -16.14 -9.19
N TRP A 105 -8.98 -16.51 -10.39
CA TRP A 105 -8.16 -16.50 -11.59
C TRP A 105 -7.62 -15.10 -11.85
N LYS A 106 -6.30 -14.97 -12.06
CA LYS A 106 -5.67 -13.69 -12.43
C LYS A 106 -6.38 -13.13 -13.67
N PRO A 107 -6.81 -11.86 -13.66
CA PRO A 107 -7.38 -11.23 -14.84
C PRO A 107 -6.35 -11.29 -15.98
N ARG A 108 -6.66 -12.08 -17.01
CA ARG A 108 -5.81 -12.23 -18.18
C ARG A 108 -6.20 -11.15 -19.17
N TRP A 109 -5.27 -10.23 -19.43
CA TRP A 109 -5.47 -9.22 -20.46
C TRP A 109 -5.74 -9.90 -21.83
N PRO A 110 -6.73 -9.41 -22.60
CA PRO A 110 -6.98 -9.84 -23.97
C PRO A 110 -5.68 -9.88 -24.78
N LYS A 111 -5.59 -10.84 -25.73
CA LYS A 111 -4.38 -11.01 -26.56
C LYS A 111 -3.94 -9.69 -27.19
N ILE A 112 -4.89 -8.87 -27.63
CA ILE A 112 -4.64 -7.57 -28.27
C ILE A 112 -3.79 -6.61 -27.40
N ILE A 113 -4.01 -6.57 -26.08
CA ILE A 113 -3.27 -5.69 -25.16
C ILE A 113 -1.89 -6.25 -24.84
N ARG A 114 -1.78 -7.58 -24.70
CA ARG A 114 -0.47 -8.25 -24.50
C ARG A 114 0.46 -8.07 -25.69
N GLU A 115 -0.12 -7.85 -26.86
CA GLU A 115 0.58 -7.77 -28.13
C GLU A 115 0.87 -6.32 -28.56
N ALA A 116 0.13 -5.35 -28.02
CA ALA A 116 0.23 -3.92 -28.32
C ALA A 116 1.57 -3.23 -27.98
N GLY A 117 2.56 -3.96 -27.47
CA GLY A 117 3.89 -3.44 -27.14
C GLY A 117 5.06 -4.35 -27.55
N LEU A 118 4.79 -5.38 -28.36
CA LEU A 118 5.86 -6.24 -28.90
C LEU A 118 6.46 -5.62 -30.18
N PRO A 119 7.78 -5.71 -30.38
CA PRO A 119 8.42 -5.20 -31.60
C PRO A 119 7.82 -5.88 -32.84
N GLY A 120 7.35 -5.07 -33.79
CA GLY A 120 6.76 -5.53 -35.06
C GLY A 120 5.25 -5.81 -35.04
N LYS A 121 4.54 -5.54 -33.93
CA LYS A 121 3.08 -5.64 -33.88
C LYS A 121 2.40 -4.28 -34.10
N PRO A 122 1.22 -4.24 -34.75
CA PRO A 122 0.52 -2.99 -34.98
C PRO A 122 0.09 -2.38 -33.65
N VAL A 123 0.45 -1.12 -33.44
CA VAL A 123 -0.08 -0.31 -32.35
C VAL A 123 -1.60 -0.24 -32.53
N PRO A 124 -2.41 -0.58 -31.51
CA PRO A 124 -3.85 -0.49 -31.62
C PRO A 124 -4.25 0.96 -31.98
N PRO A 125 -5.24 1.14 -32.87
CA PRO A 125 -5.68 2.48 -33.26
C PRO A 125 -6.16 3.24 -32.03
N LEU A 126 -5.90 4.54 -31.99
CA LEU A 126 -6.35 5.41 -30.91
C LEU A 126 -7.89 5.37 -30.87
N THR A 127 -8.44 4.98 -29.72
CA THR A 127 -9.90 4.92 -29.54
C THR A 127 -10.49 6.31 -29.72
N THR A 128 -11.36 6.46 -30.71
CA THR A 128 -12.10 7.68 -31.01
C THR A 128 -13.48 7.63 -30.38
N VAL A 129 -14.16 8.78 -30.28
CA VAL A 129 -15.54 8.85 -29.77
C VAL A 129 -16.49 7.96 -30.58
N ASN A 130 -16.19 7.71 -31.86
CA ASN A 130 -17.02 6.92 -32.75
C ASN A 130 -16.97 5.41 -32.47
N ASP A 131 -15.97 4.93 -31.72
CA ASP A 131 -15.81 3.50 -31.39
C ASP A 131 -16.77 3.03 -30.29
N TYR A 132 -17.45 3.96 -29.61
CA TYR A 132 -18.40 3.66 -28.54
C TYR A 132 -19.84 3.55 -29.05
N PRO A 133 -20.73 2.79 -28.37
CA PRO A 133 -22.18 2.78 -28.64
C PRO A 133 -22.81 4.18 -28.57
N PRO A 134 -23.87 4.49 -29.34
CA PRO A 134 -24.41 5.84 -29.49
C PRO A 134 -24.78 6.51 -28.15
N ALA A 135 -25.34 5.74 -27.21
CA ALA A 135 -25.67 6.21 -25.87
C ALA A 135 -24.45 6.73 -25.09
N ILE A 136 -23.27 6.11 -25.26
CA ILE A 136 -22.04 6.54 -24.60
C ILE A 136 -21.45 7.75 -25.34
N GLN A 137 -21.56 7.80 -26.67
CA GLN A 137 -21.08 8.93 -27.44
C GLN A 137 -21.77 10.24 -27.05
N GLU A 138 -23.10 10.22 -26.90
CA GLU A 138 -23.88 11.37 -26.44
C GLU A 138 -23.40 11.83 -25.06
N ARG A 139 -23.23 10.91 -24.11
CA ARG A 139 -22.71 11.22 -22.77
C ARG A 139 -21.29 11.78 -22.79
N LEU A 140 -20.41 11.28 -23.66
CA LEU A 140 -19.04 11.80 -23.79
C LEU A 140 -19.03 13.22 -24.36
N ARG A 141 -19.90 13.51 -25.34
CA ARG A 141 -20.05 14.84 -25.93
C ARG A 141 -20.67 15.82 -24.93
N GLU A 142 -21.72 15.42 -24.22
CA GLU A 142 -22.34 16.19 -23.14
C GLU A 142 -21.34 16.56 -22.04
N ASN A 143 -20.46 15.62 -21.66
CA ASN A 143 -19.46 15.81 -20.62
C ASN A 143 -18.11 16.36 -21.10
N ALA A 144 -17.97 16.70 -22.40
CA ALA A 144 -16.70 17.14 -22.97
C ALA A 144 -16.11 18.37 -22.24
N TYR A 145 -16.97 19.23 -21.68
CA TYR A 145 -16.57 20.39 -20.88
C TYR A 145 -15.79 20.04 -19.60
N LEU A 146 -15.94 18.83 -19.05
CA LEU A 146 -15.20 18.37 -17.87
C LEU A 146 -13.73 18.09 -18.19
N TRP A 147 -13.45 17.70 -19.43
CA TRP A 147 -12.13 17.26 -19.91
C TRP A 147 -11.39 18.33 -20.69
N ALA A 148 -12.06 19.45 -20.98
CA ALA A 148 -11.41 20.64 -21.53
C ALA A 148 -10.30 21.06 -20.57
N VAL A 149 -9.04 21.01 -21.05
CA VAL A 149 -7.88 21.48 -20.30
C VAL A 149 -8.08 22.97 -20.06
N ARG A 150 -8.55 23.31 -18.86
CA ARG A 150 -8.56 24.70 -18.40
C ARG A 150 -7.11 25.01 -18.05
N PRO A 151 -6.43 25.92 -18.76
CA PRO A 151 -5.10 26.37 -18.36
C PRO A 151 -5.25 27.19 -17.07
N GLY A 152 -5.41 26.51 -15.95
CA GLY A 152 -5.38 27.11 -14.63
C GLY A 152 -3.97 27.57 -14.37
N LYS A 153 -3.79 28.88 -14.10
CA LYS A 153 -2.53 29.38 -13.52
C LYS A 153 -2.20 28.51 -12.31
N ARG A 154 -1.01 27.90 -12.31
CA ARG A 154 -0.49 27.13 -11.18
C ARG A 154 -0.69 27.98 -9.92
N PRO A 155 -1.47 27.53 -8.92
CA PRO A 155 -1.67 28.31 -7.71
C PRO A 155 -0.30 28.57 -7.09
N GLU A 156 -0.03 29.83 -6.74
CA GLU A 156 1.25 30.17 -6.11
C GLU A 156 1.46 29.32 -4.87
N ARG A 157 2.60 28.64 -4.84
CA ARG A 157 2.98 27.77 -3.72
C ARG A 157 3.18 28.66 -2.49
N LYS A 158 2.18 28.74 -1.61
CA LYS A 158 2.33 29.39 -0.30
C LYS A 158 3.57 28.79 0.38
N LYS A 159 4.56 29.63 0.67
CA LYS A 159 5.75 29.22 1.44
C LYS A 159 5.26 28.71 2.79
N ARG A 160 5.44 27.41 3.03
CA ARG A 160 5.10 26.77 4.30
C ARG A 160 6.07 27.32 5.35
N THR A 161 5.63 28.24 6.18
CA THR A 161 6.39 28.71 7.34
C THR A 161 6.46 27.56 8.34
N SER A 162 7.57 26.82 8.29
CA SER A 162 7.88 25.77 9.23
C SER A 162 8.32 26.40 10.54
N THR A 163 7.38 26.73 11.43
CA THR A 163 7.71 27.02 12.83
C THR A 163 7.94 25.69 13.54
N ARG A 164 9.09 25.07 13.29
CA ARG A 164 9.55 23.92 14.05
C ARG A 164 10.06 24.46 15.39
N ARG A 165 9.24 24.37 16.45
CA ARG A 165 9.73 24.52 17.82
C ARG A 165 10.80 23.45 18.05
N LEU A 166 12.04 23.87 18.24
CA LEU A 166 13.09 23.04 18.84
C LEU A 166 12.61 22.66 20.24
N LYS A 167 12.44 21.35 20.48
CA LYS A 167 12.22 20.80 21.81
C LYS A 167 13.59 20.75 22.48
N THR A 168 13.88 21.76 23.30
CA THR A 168 15.11 21.81 24.09
C THR A 168 15.09 20.67 25.11
N GLU A 169 16.14 19.87 25.04
CA GLU A 169 16.55 18.81 25.95
C GLU A 169 17.05 19.43 27.26
N VAL A 170 16.18 19.55 28.27
CA VAL A 170 16.59 19.78 29.66
C VAL A 170 15.61 19.07 30.59
N GLU A 171 15.70 17.74 30.68
CA GLU A 171 15.12 17.02 31.82
C GLU A 171 15.83 15.67 32.01
N THR A 172 17.14 15.72 32.22
CA THR A 172 17.91 14.55 32.68
C THR A 172 19.08 15.02 33.55
N SER A 173 18.77 15.67 34.67
CA SER A 173 19.79 15.90 35.72
C SER A 173 19.25 15.92 37.16
N THR A 174 17.94 15.73 37.39
CA THR A 174 17.34 15.80 38.74
C THR A 174 16.62 14.52 39.14
N ALA A 175 17.22 13.36 38.85
CA ALA A 175 16.77 12.05 39.36
C ALA A 175 17.89 11.19 39.97
N GLN A 176 19.02 11.82 40.34
CA GLN A 176 20.14 11.19 41.04
C GLN A 176 20.51 11.98 42.29
N MET A 177 19.55 12.25 43.18
CA MET A 177 19.85 12.76 44.53
C MET A 177 18.70 12.48 45.51
N SER A 178 18.39 11.20 45.72
CA SER A 178 17.57 10.78 46.87
C SER A 178 17.75 9.28 47.15
N ARG A 179 18.97 8.89 47.51
CA ARG A 179 19.19 7.66 48.29
C ARG A 179 19.09 8.00 49.78
N PRO A 180 18.34 7.23 50.59
CA PRO A 180 18.26 7.48 52.03
C PRO A 180 19.59 7.12 52.72
N ARG A 181 19.99 8.03 53.61
CA ARG A 181 21.18 8.01 54.46
C ARG A 181 21.06 6.86 55.48
N ALA A 182 22.02 5.93 55.48
CA ALA A 182 22.15 4.89 56.50
C ALA A 182 22.41 5.50 57.88
N ALA A 183 21.80 4.92 58.92
CA ALA A 183 21.98 5.31 60.32
C ALA A 183 23.35 4.87 60.87
N PRO A 184 23.95 5.60 61.83
CA PRO A 184 25.21 5.20 62.47
C PRO A 184 24.94 4.06 63.45
N ARG A 185 25.81 3.04 63.48
CA ARG A 185 25.94 2.12 64.62
C ARG A 185 26.99 2.71 65.55
N ASP A 186 26.59 2.92 66.79
CA ASP A 186 27.49 3.23 67.90
C ASP A 186 28.29 1.98 68.30
N ASP A 187 29.60 2.16 68.53
CA ASP A 187 30.46 1.29 69.33
C ASP A 187 29.96 1.32 70.79
N GLN A 188 30.01 0.26 71.62
CA GLN A 188 31.18 -0.36 72.30
C GLN A 188 30.57 -1.27 73.45
N PRO A 189 31.28 -2.16 74.19
CA PRO A 189 32.71 -2.46 74.27
C PRO A 189 33.16 -3.88 73.88
#